data_AF-K2M5Y2-F1
#
_entry.id   AF-K2M5Y2-F1
#
_cell.length_a   1.000
_cell.length_b   1.000
_cell.length_c   1.000
_cell.angle_alpha   90.00
_cell.angle_beta   90.00
_cell.angle_gamma   90.00
#
_symmetry.space_group_name_H-M   'P 1'
#
loop_
_entity.id
_entity.type
_entity.pdbx_description
1 polymer ?
#
loop_
_entity_poly.entity_id
_entity_poly.type
_entity_poly.pdbx_seq_one_letter_code
_entity_poly.pdbx_strand_id
1 'polypeptide(L)'
;MFPMRVTEKNGRTSLLSMCFDKSEKKWKPSQKTVGNGCRDPTIVEWGEVNGLLMMASCARGYRDVYVSIVSGGDWDTYGEPLTRVWGNSNDRKGQGVRNGFIKVTIENKDVMLVILPVFSKENEEGNKKKGRLHL
;
A
#
# COMPACT_ATOMS: atom_id res chain seq x y z
N MET A 1 8.40 -8.96 -7.69
CA MET A 1 8.76 -7.97 -6.65
C MET A 1 7.90 -8.22 -5.42
N PHE A 2 8.43 -8.02 -4.21
CA PHE A 2 7.69 -8.18 -2.98
C PHE A 2 7.62 -6.87 -2.18
N PRO A 3 6.42 -6.46 -1.75
CA PRO A 3 6.26 -5.35 -0.82
C PRO A 3 6.63 -5.79 0.60
N MET A 4 7.40 -4.98 1.31
CA MET A 4 7.96 -5.32 2.61
C MET A 4 7.69 -4.22 3.64
N ARG A 5 7.44 -4.65 4.88
CA ARG A 5 7.35 -3.77 6.04
C ARG A 5 8.62 -3.89 6.85
N VAL A 6 9.26 -2.76 7.12
CA VAL A 6 10.40 -2.65 8.02
C VAL A 6 9.92 -2.18 9.38
N THR A 7 10.45 -2.75 10.46
CA THR A 7 10.18 -2.29 11.84
C THR A 7 11.49 -1.93 12.49
N GLU A 8 11.62 -0.69 12.93
CA GLU A 8 12.78 -0.18 13.67
C GLU A 8 12.73 -0.64 15.14
N LYS A 9 13.87 -0.54 15.84
CA LYS A 9 13.98 -0.89 17.27
C LYS A 9 13.00 -0.11 18.16
N ASN A 10 12.65 1.11 17.79
CA ASN A 10 11.70 1.98 18.49
C ASN A 10 10.22 1.65 18.16
N GLY A 11 9.95 0.61 17.35
CA GLY A 11 8.62 0.21 16.93
C GLY A 11 8.04 1.00 15.75
N ARG A 12 8.75 2.03 15.24
CA ARG A 12 8.36 2.73 14.02
C ARG A 12 8.42 1.78 12.82
N THR A 13 7.50 1.98 11.89
CA THR A 13 7.44 1.18 10.67
C THR A 13 7.60 2.02 9.43
N SER A 14 8.27 1.44 8.45
CA SER A 14 8.45 2.01 7.12
C SER A 14 8.25 0.91 6.09
N LEU A 15 8.22 1.30 4.83
CA LEU A 15 7.98 0.45 3.69
C LEU A 15 9.25 0.29 2.87
N LEU A 16 9.37 -0.87 2.24
CA LEU A 16 10.46 -1.23 1.35
C LEU A 16 9.90 -2.16 0.27
N SER A 17 10.57 -2.29 -0.86
CA SER A 17 10.35 -3.39 -1.80
C SER A 17 11.57 -4.29 -1.88
N MET A 18 11.37 -5.53 -2.28
CA MET A 18 12.45 -6.49 -2.51
C MET A 18 12.27 -7.15 -3.87
N CYS A 19 13.31 -7.14 -4.68
CA CYS A 19 13.33 -7.78 -6.00
C CYS A 19 14.42 -8.85 -6.06
N PHE A 20 14.21 -9.90 -6.86
CA PHE A 20 15.23 -10.92 -7.06
C PHE A 20 16.11 -10.49 -8.23
N ASP A 21 17.39 -10.29 -7.95
CA ASP A 21 18.40 -10.05 -8.96
C ASP A 21 18.86 -11.39 -9.52
N LYS A 22 18.51 -11.67 -10.79
CA LYS A 22 18.87 -12.91 -11.48
C LYS A 22 20.38 -13.02 -11.72
N SER A 23 21.08 -11.90 -11.91
CA SER A 23 22.51 -11.89 -12.23
C SER A 23 23.35 -12.26 -11.00
N GLU A 24 23.01 -11.69 -9.85
CA GLU A 24 23.69 -11.99 -8.58
C GLU A 24 23.09 -13.18 -7.83
N LYS A 25 21.95 -13.70 -8.30
CA LYS A 25 21.15 -14.76 -7.66
C LYS A 25 20.80 -14.42 -6.20
N LYS A 26 20.46 -13.16 -5.93
CA LYS A 26 20.20 -12.62 -4.59
C LYS A 26 18.95 -11.75 -4.58
N TRP A 27 18.29 -11.70 -3.42
CA TRP A 27 17.24 -10.72 -3.18
C TRP A 27 17.87 -9.38 -2.80
N LYS A 28 17.48 -8.32 -3.51
CA LYS A 28 17.92 -6.95 -3.27
C LYS A 28 16.76 -6.10 -2.73
N PRO A 29 16.94 -5.43 -1.59
CA PRO A 29 15.98 -4.44 -1.10
C PRO A 29 16.05 -3.16 -1.95
N SER A 30 15.03 -2.31 -1.86
CA SER A 30 15.11 -0.93 -2.36
C SER A 30 16.20 -0.16 -1.61
N GLN A 31 16.74 0.88 -2.25
CA GLN A 31 17.85 1.69 -1.73
C GLN A 31 17.49 2.44 -0.44
N LYS A 32 16.22 2.85 -0.33
CA LYS A 32 15.68 3.62 0.80
C LYS A 32 14.36 3.02 1.26
N THR A 33 13.97 3.39 2.46
CA THR A 33 12.62 3.14 2.98
C THR A 33 11.75 4.37 2.79
N VAL A 34 10.45 4.16 2.61
CA VAL A 34 9.45 5.23 2.49
C VAL A 34 8.27 4.99 3.43
N GLY A 35 7.36 5.96 3.56
CA GLY A 35 6.13 5.78 4.32
C GLY A 35 6.36 5.55 5.81
N ASN A 36 7.05 6.48 6.47
CA ASN A 36 7.18 6.48 7.92
C ASN A 36 5.79 6.42 8.59
N GLY A 37 5.62 5.45 9.48
CA GLY A 37 4.35 5.11 10.13
C GLY A 37 3.37 4.35 9.25
N CYS A 38 3.79 3.86 8.08
CA CYS A 38 2.97 3.05 7.18
C CYS A 38 3.29 1.55 7.30
N ARG A 39 2.29 0.72 7.00
CA ARG A 39 2.34 -0.74 7.15
C ARG A 39 1.51 -1.44 6.07
N ASP A 40 1.75 -2.73 5.97
CA ASP A 40 1.02 -3.69 5.16
C ASP A 40 0.92 -3.28 3.67
N PRO A 41 2.07 -3.01 3.01
CA PRO A 41 2.10 -2.55 1.64
C PRO A 41 1.61 -3.61 0.64
N THR A 42 1.09 -3.12 -0.48
CA THR A 42 0.77 -3.87 -1.69
C THR A 42 1.41 -3.19 -2.89
N ILE A 43 1.90 -3.95 -3.86
CA ILE A 43 2.51 -3.41 -5.09
C ILE A 43 1.73 -3.93 -6.30
N VAL A 44 1.52 -3.05 -7.27
CA VAL A 44 0.96 -3.37 -8.59
C VAL A 44 1.80 -2.72 -9.69
N GLU A 45 1.85 -3.35 -10.86
CA GLU A 45 2.39 -2.74 -12.07
C GLU A 45 1.34 -1.84 -12.72
N TRP A 46 1.71 -0.60 -13.05
CA TRP A 46 0.81 0.40 -13.63
C TRP A 46 1.51 1.40 -14.56
N GLY A 47 0.79 1.85 -15.57
CA GLY A 47 1.26 2.83 -16.56
C GLY A 47 2.04 2.19 -17.73
N GLU A 48 2.31 3.01 -18.75
CA GLU A 48 2.86 2.56 -20.04
C GLU A 48 4.31 2.07 -19.96
N VAL A 49 5.09 2.58 -18.99
CA VAL A 49 6.49 2.17 -18.77
C VAL A 49 6.64 1.04 -17.76
N ASN A 50 5.56 0.29 -17.47
CA ASN A 50 5.51 -0.73 -16.40
C ASN A 50 6.05 -0.18 -15.07
N GLY A 51 5.59 1.02 -14.71
CA GLY A 51 5.85 1.59 -13.39
C GLY A 51 5.23 0.73 -12.30
N LEU A 52 5.63 0.97 -11.06
CA LEU A 52 5.12 0.27 -9.91
C LEU A 52 4.41 1.25 -9.00
N LEU A 53 3.26 0.86 -8.48
CA LEU A 53 2.57 1.59 -7.44
C LEU A 53 2.53 0.76 -6.17
N MET A 54 2.97 1.35 -5.06
CA MET A 54 2.88 0.76 -3.72
C MET A 54 1.81 1.50 -2.92
N MET A 55 0.78 0.80 -2.48
CA MET A 55 -0.24 1.34 -1.57
C MET A 55 -0.05 0.76 -0.18
N ALA A 56 -0.12 1.61 0.85
CA ALA A 56 0.03 1.17 2.24
C ALA A 56 -0.84 2.00 3.19
N SER A 57 -1.25 1.37 4.29
CA SER A 57 -1.99 2.04 5.38
C SER A 57 -1.05 2.73 6.33
N CYS A 58 -1.31 4.01 6.63
CA CYS A 58 -0.47 4.82 7.51
C CYS A 58 -1.18 5.19 8.82
N ALA A 59 -0.42 5.29 9.92
CA ALA A 59 -0.93 5.63 11.25
C ALA A 59 -1.67 6.98 11.30
N ARG A 60 -1.40 7.86 10.33
CA ARG A 60 -2.11 9.13 10.09
C ARG A 60 -3.59 8.95 9.71
N GLY A 61 -4.06 7.71 9.50
CA GLY A 61 -5.48 7.41 9.32
C GLY A 61 -5.96 7.28 7.87
N TYR A 62 -5.04 7.24 6.92
CA TYR A 62 -5.32 7.08 5.51
C TYR A 62 -4.19 6.29 4.82
N ARG A 63 -4.41 5.92 3.57
CA ARG A 63 -3.44 5.22 2.73
C ARG A 63 -2.67 6.17 1.86
N ASP A 64 -1.35 5.98 1.81
CA ASP A 64 -0.50 6.68 0.85
C ASP A 64 -0.11 5.75 -0.30
N VAL A 65 0.11 6.35 -1.47
CA VAL A 65 0.53 5.66 -2.69
C VAL A 65 1.89 6.21 -3.12
N TYR A 66 2.82 5.28 -3.34
CA TYR A 66 4.18 5.56 -3.79
C TYR A 66 4.37 5.00 -5.19
N VAL A 67 5.27 5.61 -5.95
CA VAL A 67 5.62 5.20 -7.31
C VAL A 67 7.09 4.85 -7.41
N SER A 68 7.37 3.86 -8.25
CA SER A 68 8.71 3.53 -8.69
C SER A 68 8.69 3.18 -10.18
N ILE A 69 9.85 3.19 -10.80
CA ILE A 69 10.05 2.49 -12.07
C ILE A 69 10.05 0.98 -11.85
N VAL A 70 10.08 0.19 -12.92
CA VAL A 70 10.03 -1.29 -12.88
C VAL A 70 11.07 -1.94 -11.95
N SER A 71 12.20 -1.27 -11.68
CA SER A 71 13.25 -1.81 -10.79
C SER A 71 12.83 -1.84 -9.32
N GLY A 72 11.90 -0.98 -8.88
CA GLY A 72 11.54 -0.81 -7.47
C GLY A 72 12.72 -0.38 -6.60
N GLY A 73 13.75 0.22 -7.20
CA GLY A 73 14.99 0.57 -6.51
C GLY A 73 14.85 1.78 -5.60
N ASP A 74 14.05 2.77 -6.00
CA ASP A 74 13.71 3.94 -5.19
C ASP A 74 12.22 4.25 -5.33
N TRP A 75 11.64 4.89 -4.32
CA TRP A 75 10.19 5.15 -4.27
C TRP A 75 9.93 6.60 -3.92
N ASP A 76 9.01 7.22 -4.65
CA ASP A 76 8.56 8.58 -4.42
C ASP A 76 7.06 8.62 -4.12
N THR A 77 6.55 9.68 -3.52
CA THR A 77 5.10 9.84 -3.36
C THR A 77 4.49 10.08 -4.74
N TYR A 78 3.50 9.27 -5.16
CA TYR A 78 2.95 9.35 -6.51
C TYR A 78 2.25 10.68 -6.82
N GLY A 79 1.67 11.32 -5.80
CA GLY A 79 0.98 12.61 -5.91
C GLY A 79 -0.48 12.57 -5.46
N GLU A 80 -1.14 13.73 -5.56
CA GLU A 80 -2.52 13.97 -5.10
C GLU A 80 -3.63 13.08 -5.71
N PRO A 81 -3.54 12.56 -6.96
CA PRO A 81 -4.66 11.84 -7.56
C PRO A 81 -5.09 10.56 -6.83
N LEU A 82 -4.15 9.86 -6.16
CA LEU A 82 -4.43 8.58 -5.51
C LEU A 82 -4.05 8.54 -4.03
N THR A 83 -3.04 9.31 -3.61
CA THR A 83 -2.62 9.31 -2.21
C THR A 83 -3.73 9.94 -1.35
N ARG A 84 -4.02 9.34 -0.19
CA ARG A 84 -5.01 9.82 0.79
C ARG A 84 -6.47 9.77 0.37
N VAL A 85 -6.79 9.20 -0.80
CA VAL A 85 -8.17 8.96 -1.24
C VAL A 85 -8.88 8.05 -0.23
N TRP A 86 -8.24 6.95 0.16
CA TRP A 86 -8.81 5.95 1.05
C TRP A 86 -8.40 6.14 2.52
N GLY A 87 -9.39 6.34 3.37
CA GLY A 87 -9.24 6.37 4.83
C GLY A 87 -9.09 4.98 5.44
N ASN A 88 -8.48 4.91 6.63
CA ASN A 88 -8.40 3.68 7.43
C ASN A 88 -9.67 3.42 8.24
N SER A 89 -10.42 4.48 8.51
CA SER A 89 -11.66 4.50 9.26
C SER A 89 -12.51 5.69 8.80
N ASN A 90 -13.78 5.73 9.25
CA ASN A 90 -14.70 6.83 8.93
C ASN A 90 -14.12 8.21 9.26
N ASP A 91 -13.51 8.35 10.45
CA ASP A 91 -12.94 9.62 10.90
C ASP A 91 -11.45 9.77 10.50
N ARG A 92 -10.95 8.91 9.60
CA ARG A 92 -9.55 8.88 9.12
C ARG A 92 -8.54 8.92 10.26
N LYS A 93 -8.69 8.00 11.22
CA LYS A 93 -7.78 7.84 12.36
C LYS A 93 -7.24 6.42 12.47
N GLY A 94 -6.06 6.32 13.06
CA GLY A 94 -5.43 5.05 13.44
C GLY A 94 -4.93 4.24 12.25
N GLN A 95 -4.44 3.05 12.57
CA GLN A 95 -3.91 2.12 11.58
C GLN A 95 -5.05 1.36 10.90
N GLY A 96 -5.05 1.34 9.57
CA GLY A 96 -5.90 0.46 8.76
C GLY A 96 -5.29 -0.93 8.58
N VAL A 97 -6.04 -1.80 7.90
CA VAL A 97 -5.60 -3.16 7.57
C VAL A 97 -5.08 -3.24 6.13
N ARG A 98 -4.41 -4.36 5.81
CA ARG A 98 -3.95 -4.69 4.45
C ARG A 98 -5.10 -4.58 3.44
N ASN A 99 -4.81 -4.00 2.29
CA ASN A 99 -5.73 -3.86 1.17
C ASN A 99 -5.48 -4.91 0.09
N GLY A 100 -6.46 -5.11 -0.80
CA GLY A 100 -6.24 -5.67 -2.12
C GLY A 100 -5.94 -4.53 -3.09
N PHE A 101 -4.97 -4.71 -3.99
CA PHE A 101 -4.65 -3.73 -5.02
C PHE A 101 -4.06 -4.47 -6.22
N ILE A 102 -4.81 -4.51 -7.31
CA ILE A 102 -4.44 -5.26 -8.52
C ILE A 102 -4.76 -4.45 -9.78
N LYS A 103 -4.02 -4.76 -10.84
CA LYS A 103 -4.29 -4.31 -12.20
C LYS A 103 -5.04 -5.43 -12.90
N VAL A 104 -6.12 -5.08 -13.58
CA VAL A 104 -6.87 -6.00 -14.44
C VAL A 104 -7.23 -5.29 -15.73
N THR A 105 -7.38 -6.05 -16.81
CA THR A 105 -7.86 -5.54 -18.09
C THR A 105 -9.31 -6.00 -18.29
N ILE A 106 -10.24 -5.05 -18.38
CA ILE A 106 -11.67 -5.30 -18.61
C ILE A 106 -12.06 -4.58 -19.90
N GLU A 107 -12.62 -5.31 -20.87
CA GLU A 107 -13.04 -4.75 -22.17
C GLU A 107 -11.94 -3.88 -22.84
N ASN A 108 -10.70 -4.40 -22.87
CA ASN A 108 -9.51 -3.72 -23.40
C ASN A 108 -9.13 -2.41 -22.68
N LYS A 109 -9.65 -2.16 -21.48
CA LYS A 109 -9.21 -1.06 -20.61
C LYS A 109 -8.51 -1.61 -19.38
N ASP A 110 -7.29 -1.12 -19.16
CA ASP A 110 -6.56 -1.37 -17.93
C ASP A 110 -7.18 -0.54 -16.79
N VAL A 111 -7.56 -1.22 -15.71
CA VAL A 111 -8.15 -0.61 -14.51
C VAL A 111 -7.44 -1.09 -13.25
N MET A 112 -7.45 -0.26 -12.22
CA MET A 112 -7.05 -0.64 -10.87
C MET A 112 -8.27 -1.08 -10.08
N LEU A 113 -8.19 -2.25 -9.45
CA LEU A 113 -9.15 -2.71 -8.46
C LEU A 113 -8.55 -2.57 -7.06
N VAL A 114 -9.26 -1.86 -6.18
CA VAL A 114 -8.82 -1.58 -4.81
C VAL A 114 -9.84 -2.15 -3.84
N ILE A 115 -9.43 -3.16 -3.07
CA ILE A 115 -10.31 -3.86 -2.14
C ILE A 115 -9.98 -3.45 -0.71
N LEU A 116 -10.94 -2.84 -0.02
CA LEU A 116 -10.73 -2.21 1.28
C LEU A 116 -11.93 -2.42 2.21
N PRO A 117 -11.71 -2.67 3.51
CA PRO A 117 -12.81 -2.67 4.47
C PRO A 117 -13.22 -1.25 4.82
N VAL A 118 -14.53 -1.04 4.88
CA VAL A 118 -15.18 0.14 5.43
C VAL A 118 -15.81 -0.27 6.76
N PHE A 119 -15.44 0.46 7.81
CA PHE A 119 -15.95 0.23 9.16
C PHE A 119 -17.06 1.24 9.46
N SER A 120 -18.23 0.75 9.85
CA SER A 120 -19.31 1.61 10.35
C SER A 120 -18.91 2.24 11.69
N LYS A 121 -19.55 3.37 12.02
CA LYS A 121 -19.28 4.15 13.23
C LYS A 121 -19.91 3.56 14.50
N GLU A 122 -20.54 2.38 14.43
CA GLU A 122 -21.26 1.79 15.56
C GLU A 122 -20.29 1.50 16.72
N ASN A 123 -20.37 2.36 17.74
CA ASN A 123 -19.77 2.18 19.04
C ASN A 123 -20.76 1.47 19.98
N GLU A 124 -20.18 0.87 21.01
CA GLU A 124 -20.76 0.43 22.29
C GLU A 124 -20.89 -1.09 22.45
N GLU A 125 -20.00 -1.57 23.35
CA GLU A 125 -20.04 -2.81 24.10
C GLU A 125 -20.26 -4.13 23.33
N GLY A 126 -19.14 -4.82 23.08
CA GLY A 126 -19.14 -6.27 22.94
C GLY A 126 -19.12 -6.83 21.52
N ASN A 127 -19.27 -6.03 20.47
CA ASN A 127 -19.19 -6.52 19.09
C ASN A 127 -17.94 -6.04 18.34
N LYS A 128 -17.17 -6.99 17.81
CA LYS A 128 -16.08 -6.75 16.86
C LYS A 128 -16.61 -5.82 15.76
N LYS A 129 -15.93 -4.68 15.53
CA LYS A 129 -16.27 -3.70 14.47
C LYS A 129 -16.72 -4.44 13.21
N LYS A 130 -18.00 -4.31 12.83
CA LYS A 130 -18.53 -4.90 11.59
C LYS A 130 -17.96 -4.15 10.39
N GLY A 131 -16.80 -4.60 9.91
CA GLY A 131 -16.24 -4.13 8.65
C GLY A 131 -16.95 -4.78 7.47
N ARG A 132 -17.34 -4.00 6.46
CA ARG A 132 -17.78 -4.50 5.16
C ARG A 132 -16.64 -4.34 4.17
N LEU A 133 -16.37 -5.35 3.37
CA LEU A 133 -15.36 -5.26 2.32
C LEU A 133 -15.96 -4.58 1.09
N HIS A 134 -15.30 -3.54 0.58
CA HIS A 134 -15.67 -2.82 -0.63
C HIS A 134 -14.60 -3.05 -1.70
N LEU A 135 -15.04 -3.04 -2.96
CA LEU A 135 -14.21 -3.05 -4.16
C LEU A 135 -14.51 -1.77 -4.97
#